data_AF-A0A9D5GNE0-F1
#
_entry.id   AF-A0A9D5GNE0-F1
#
_cell.length_a   1.000
_cell.length_b   1.000
_cell.length_c   1.000
_cell.angle_alpha   90.00
_cell.angle_beta   90.00
_cell.angle_gamma   90.00
#
_symmetry.space_group_name_H-M   'P 1'
#
loop_
_entity.id
_entity.type
_entity.pdbx_description
1 polymer ?
#
loop_
_entity_poly.entity_id
_entity_poly.type
_entity_poly.pdbx_seq_one_letter_code
_entity_poly.pdbx_strand_id
1 'polypeptide(L)'
;MEVEACRQLVDAFPLEEGVQSVLRRDARINSAHFSTKIEANPLSRDEVSEIEQEHDSSRSAEAQEVRNYLRALQYIHDNACSTKLNTDLLKRLHAIIEVRRFSGRRPTLSGFRSAQNSVTDDRTGALEYLPPEPSDVPWLCNSGSIEF
;
A
#
# COMPACT_ATOMS: atom_id res chain seq x y z
N MET A 1 18.61 12.71 -14.74
CA MET A 1 18.40 12.79 -16.20
C MET A 1 18.04 11.44 -16.80
N GLU A 2 18.70 10.35 -16.43
CA GLU A 2 18.43 9.01 -17.01
C GLU A 2 17.00 8.48 -16.79
N VAL A 3 16.43 8.64 -15.58
CA VAL A 3 15.04 8.25 -15.28
C VAL A 3 14.03 8.96 -16.19
N GLU A 4 14.23 10.25 -16.42
CA GLU A 4 13.31 11.04 -17.26
C GLU A 4 13.43 10.65 -18.75
N ALA A 5 14.64 10.30 -19.21
CA ALA A 5 14.84 9.78 -20.56
C ALA A 5 14.15 8.41 -20.75
N CYS A 6 14.29 7.50 -19.78
CA CYS A 6 13.60 6.21 -19.81
C CYS A 6 12.08 6.37 -19.79
N ARG A 7 11.55 7.30 -18.98
CA ARG A 7 10.11 7.61 -18.94
C ARG A 7 9.60 8.06 -20.31
N GLN A 8 10.29 9.00 -20.96
CA GLN A 8 9.92 9.48 -22.29
C GLN A 8 9.93 8.37 -23.35
N LEU A 9 10.89 7.45 -23.28
CA LEU A 9 10.94 6.29 -24.17
C LEU A 9 9.75 5.35 -23.96
N VAL A 10 9.38 5.07 -22.71
CA VAL A 10 8.22 4.23 -22.37
C VAL A 10 6.92 4.90 -22.82
N ASP A 11 6.76 6.20 -22.59
CA ASP A 11 5.56 6.95 -22.97
C ASP A 11 5.39 7.04 -24.50
N ALA A 12 6.50 7.09 -25.25
CA ALA A 12 6.49 7.17 -26.70
C ALA A 12 6.32 5.81 -27.40
N PHE A 13 6.51 4.69 -26.70
CA PHE A 13 6.48 3.36 -27.29
C PHE A 13 5.05 2.77 -27.27
N PRO A 14 4.39 2.59 -28.42
CA PRO A 14 3.07 1.97 -28.46
C PRO A 14 3.18 0.48 -28.15
N LEU A 15 2.73 0.09 -26.97
CA LEU A 15 2.65 -1.32 -26.56
C LEU A 15 1.33 -1.92 -26.99
N GLU A 16 1.37 -3.17 -27.48
CA GLU A 16 0.16 -3.97 -27.67
C GLU A 16 -0.53 -4.19 -26.30
N GLU A 17 -1.86 -4.16 -26.28
CA GLU A 17 -2.66 -4.26 -25.05
C GLU A 17 -2.33 -5.52 -24.24
N GLY A 18 -2.11 -6.65 -24.91
CA GLY A 18 -1.71 -7.90 -24.25
C GLY A 18 -0.37 -7.78 -23.52
N VAL A 19 0.62 -7.16 -24.15
CA VAL A 19 1.94 -6.92 -23.54
C VAL A 19 1.82 -5.97 -22.35
N GLN A 20 1.04 -4.89 -22.50
CA GLN A 20 0.83 -3.93 -21.42
C GLN A 20 0.15 -4.57 -20.20
N SER A 21 -0.83 -5.44 -20.42
CA SER A 21 -1.51 -6.19 -19.36
C SER A 21 -0.54 -7.08 -18.58
N VAL A 22 0.34 -7.82 -19.28
CA VAL A 22 1.36 -8.67 -18.66
C VAL A 22 2.35 -7.84 -17.83
N LEU A 23 2.86 -6.73 -18.38
CA LEU A 23 3.80 -5.86 -17.66
C LEU A 23 3.17 -5.23 -16.41
N ARG A 24 1.92 -4.76 -16.50
CA ARG A 24 1.20 -4.21 -15.35
C ARG A 24 0.98 -5.28 -14.28
N ARG A 25 0.61 -6.50 -14.67
CA ARG A 25 0.44 -7.62 -13.75
C ARG A 25 1.75 -7.93 -13.02
N ASP A 26 2.86 -8.04 -13.74
CA ASP A 26 4.16 -8.30 -13.13
C ASP A 26 4.59 -7.17 -12.18
N ALA A 27 4.36 -5.91 -12.57
CA ALA A 27 4.60 -4.75 -11.72
C ALA A 27 3.76 -4.79 -10.42
N ARG A 28 2.49 -5.21 -10.49
CA ARG A 28 1.64 -5.38 -9.28
C ARG A 28 2.17 -6.49 -8.37
N ILE A 29 2.55 -7.64 -8.93
CA ILE A 29 3.13 -8.76 -8.17
C ILE A 29 4.41 -8.33 -7.47
N ASN A 30 5.33 -7.68 -8.20
CA ASN A 30 6.59 -7.19 -7.64
C ASN A 30 6.34 -6.13 -6.56
N SER A 31 5.42 -5.19 -6.80
CA SER A 31 5.05 -4.17 -5.82
C SER A 31 4.50 -4.78 -4.54
N ALA A 32 3.57 -5.74 -4.66
CA ALA A 32 3.00 -6.43 -3.50
C ALA A 32 4.04 -7.26 -2.75
N HIS A 33 4.84 -8.06 -3.46
CA HIS A 33 5.87 -8.90 -2.86
C HIS A 33 6.88 -8.09 -2.07
N PHE A 34 7.52 -7.07 -2.68
CA PHE A 34 8.56 -6.32 -1.99
C PHE A 34 8.01 -5.42 -0.89
N SER A 35 6.82 -4.85 -1.05
CA SER A 35 6.23 -3.96 -0.03
C SER A 35 5.79 -4.73 1.21
N THR A 36 5.29 -5.97 1.07
CA THR A 36 4.97 -6.79 2.25
C THR A 36 6.22 -7.47 2.81
N LYS A 37 7.24 -7.75 1.99
CA LYS A 37 8.48 -8.37 2.45
C LYS A 37 9.25 -7.51 3.44
N ILE A 38 9.26 -6.19 3.25
CA ILE A 38 9.89 -5.26 4.20
C ILE A 38 9.19 -5.24 5.57
N GLU A 39 7.89 -5.56 5.60
CA GLU A 39 7.08 -5.74 6.82
C GLU A 39 7.17 -7.18 7.38
N ALA A 40 8.22 -7.92 7.01
CA ALA A 40 8.49 -9.31 7.41
C ALA A 40 7.44 -10.34 6.96
N ASN A 41 6.69 -10.09 5.88
CA ASN A 41 5.85 -11.11 5.27
C ASN A 41 6.73 -12.24 4.65
N PRO A 42 6.49 -13.53 5.00
CA PRO A 42 7.36 -14.62 4.58
C PRO A 42 7.10 -15.08 3.13
N LEU A 43 5.96 -14.73 2.53
CA LEU A 43 5.54 -15.26 1.23
C LEU A 43 6.55 -14.93 0.12
N SER A 44 6.83 -15.94 -0.70
CA SER A 44 7.62 -15.83 -1.91
C SER A 44 6.88 -15.05 -3.00
N ARG A 45 7.63 -14.57 -4.00
CA ARG A 45 7.04 -13.89 -5.16
C ARG A 45 6.06 -14.80 -5.91
N ASP A 46 6.35 -16.10 -5.99
CA ASP A 46 5.50 -17.07 -6.68
C ASP A 46 4.18 -17.28 -5.93
N GLU A 47 4.21 -17.39 -4.59
CA GLU A 47 2.98 -17.42 -3.78
C GLU A 47 2.15 -16.13 -3.92
N VAL A 48 2.79 -14.96 -4.00
CA VAL A 48 2.11 -13.69 -4.30
C VAL A 48 1.48 -13.70 -5.69
N SER A 49 2.15 -14.30 -6.68
CA SER A 49 1.61 -14.47 -8.04
C SER A 49 0.35 -15.35 -8.04
N GLU A 50 0.35 -16.46 -7.31
CA GLU A 50 -0.82 -17.34 -7.16
C GLU A 50 -2.01 -16.62 -6.49
N ILE A 51 -1.73 -15.78 -5.49
CA ILE A 51 -2.74 -14.93 -4.84
C ILE A 51 -3.35 -13.94 -5.85
N GLU A 52 -2.51 -13.29 -6.64
CA GLU A 52 -2.95 -12.30 -7.64
C GLU A 52 -3.68 -12.95 -8.83
N GLN A 53 -3.48 -14.24 -9.08
CA GLN A 53 -4.24 -15.03 -10.05
C GLN A 53 -5.56 -15.57 -9.47
N GLU A 54 -5.84 -15.30 -8.19
CA GLU A 54 -6.96 -15.89 -7.44
C GLU A 54 -6.91 -17.44 -7.39
N HIS A 55 -5.73 -18.02 -7.59
CA HIS A 55 -5.48 -19.46 -7.48
C HIS A 55 -5.18 -19.89 -6.05
N ASP A 56 -4.73 -18.97 -5.19
CA ASP A 56 -4.55 -19.24 -3.76
C ASP A 56 -5.85 -19.08 -2.95
N SER A 57 -6.21 -20.15 -2.23
CA SER A 57 -7.36 -20.20 -1.31
C SER A 57 -6.96 -20.10 0.18
N SER A 58 -5.67 -19.87 0.47
CA SER A 58 -5.13 -19.73 1.82
C SER A 58 -5.85 -18.64 2.60
N ARG A 59 -6.20 -18.94 3.84
CA ARG A 59 -6.80 -18.01 4.80
C ARG A 59 -5.79 -17.43 5.80
N SER A 60 -4.49 -17.56 5.52
CA SER A 60 -3.44 -17.05 6.41
C SER A 60 -3.45 -15.53 6.49
N ALA A 61 -2.91 -14.98 7.58
CA ALA A 61 -2.83 -13.53 7.79
C ALA A 61 -1.85 -12.86 6.81
N GLU A 62 -0.84 -13.60 6.38
CA GLU A 62 0.18 -13.21 5.41
C GLU A 62 -0.42 -13.10 4.00
N ALA A 63 -1.20 -14.11 3.59
CA ALA A 63 -1.91 -14.08 2.32
C ALA A 63 -3.00 -13.00 2.31
N GLN A 64 -3.66 -12.76 3.45
CA GLN A 64 -4.63 -11.69 3.56
C GLN A 64 -4.02 -10.30 3.45
N GLU A 65 -2.82 -10.09 4.01
CA GLU A 65 -2.07 -8.84 3.86
C GLU A 65 -1.70 -8.57 2.40
N VAL A 66 -1.20 -9.58 1.68
CA VAL A 66 -0.92 -9.48 0.24
C VAL A 66 -2.20 -9.13 -0.55
N ARG A 67 -3.32 -9.82 -0.29
CA ARG A 67 -4.61 -9.53 -0.93
C ARG A 67 -5.09 -8.10 -0.64
N ASN A 68 -4.89 -7.61 0.58
CA ASN A 68 -5.29 -6.26 0.94
C ASN A 68 -4.44 -5.22 0.20
N TYR A 69 -3.12 -5.45 0.11
CA TYR A 69 -2.22 -4.57 -0.63
C TYR A 69 -2.58 -4.51 -2.12
N LEU A 70 -2.81 -5.67 -2.75
CA LEU A 70 -3.25 -5.75 -4.15
C LEU A 70 -4.59 -5.02 -4.37
N ARG A 71 -5.55 -5.16 -3.45
CA ARG A 71 -6.81 -4.40 -3.47
C ARG A 71 -6.60 -2.89 -3.34
N ALA A 72 -5.65 -2.45 -2.53
CA ALA A 72 -5.32 -1.03 -2.40
C ALA A 72 -4.71 -0.49 -3.71
N LEU A 73 -3.80 -1.24 -4.35
CA LEU A 73 -3.27 -0.89 -5.67
C LEU A 73 -4.37 -0.79 -6.74
N GLN A 74 -5.28 -1.76 -6.77
CA GLN A 74 -6.42 -1.73 -7.70
C GLN A 74 -7.34 -0.53 -7.41
N TYR A 75 -7.63 -0.24 -6.14
CA TYR A 75 -8.41 0.93 -5.77
C TYR A 75 -7.76 2.24 -6.24
N ILE A 76 -6.44 2.38 -6.08
CA ILE A 76 -5.70 3.53 -6.60
C ILE A 76 -5.81 3.57 -8.13
N HIS A 77 -5.60 2.46 -8.83
CA HIS A 77 -5.69 2.41 -10.28
C HIS A 77 -7.06 2.92 -10.80
N ASP A 78 -8.15 2.50 -10.14
CA ASP A 78 -9.51 2.82 -10.56
C ASP A 78 -9.93 4.26 -10.19
N ASN A 79 -9.30 4.89 -9.20
CA ASN A 79 -9.77 6.15 -8.61
C ASN A 79 -8.74 7.30 -8.65
N ALA A 80 -7.46 7.05 -9.00
CA ALA A 80 -6.39 8.04 -8.89
C ALA A 80 -6.57 9.26 -9.80
N CYS A 81 -7.12 9.08 -11.01
CA CYS A 81 -7.30 10.19 -11.96
C CYS A 81 -8.44 11.14 -11.56
N SER A 82 -9.36 10.71 -10.69
CA SER A 82 -10.57 11.45 -10.34
C SER A 82 -10.60 11.96 -8.89
N THR A 83 -9.64 11.56 -8.06
CA THR A 83 -9.65 11.85 -6.62
C THR A 83 -8.50 12.78 -6.23
N LYS A 84 -8.83 13.95 -5.69
CA LYS A 84 -7.82 14.82 -5.05
C LYS A 84 -7.24 14.12 -3.83
N LEU A 85 -5.92 14.21 -3.65
CA LEU A 85 -5.27 13.71 -2.44
C LEU A 85 -5.85 14.44 -1.22
N ASN A 86 -6.45 13.68 -0.31
CA ASN A 86 -7.02 14.19 0.93
C ASN A 86 -7.00 13.12 2.03
N THR A 87 -7.32 13.52 3.25
CA THR A 87 -7.31 12.66 4.43
C THR A 87 -8.32 11.52 4.35
N ASP A 88 -9.45 11.70 3.67
CA ASP A 88 -10.44 10.63 3.52
C ASP A 88 -9.93 9.53 2.58
N LEU A 89 -9.24 9.90 1.51
CA LEU A 89 -8.55 8.95 0.63
C LEU A 89 -7.49 8.16 1.43
N LEU A 90 -6.69 8.84 2.25
CA LEU A 90 -5.70 8.20 3.12
C LEU A 90 -6.35 7.18 4.07
N LYS A 91 -7.40 7.59 4.79
CA LYS A 91 -8.14 6.71 5.73
C LYS A 91 -8.82 5.55 5.02
N ARG A 92 -9.28 5.74 3.79
CA ARG A 92 -9.87 4.68 2.98
C ARG A 92 -8.84 3.65 2.55
N LEU A 93 -7.69 4.09 2.04
CA LEU A 93 -6.59 3.19 1.67
C LEU A 93 -6.12 2.39 2.88
N HIS A 94 -5.96 3.06 4.03
CA HIS A 94 -5.60 2.38 5.28
C HIS A 94 -6.66 1.35 5.71
N ALA A 95 -7.96 1.66 5.59
CA ALA A 95 -9.03 0.71 5.88
C ALA A 95 -9.01 -0.53 4.96
N ILE A 96 -8.52 -0.40 3.73
CA ILE A 96 -8.33 -1.53 2.81
C ILE A 96 -7.14 -2.40 3.27
N ILE A 97 -6.06 -1.79 3.76
CA ILE A 97 -4.81 -2.47 4.12
C ILE A 97 -4.90 -3.17 5.50
N GLU A 98 -5.40 -2.49 6.52
CA GLU A 98 -5.27 -2.84 7.96
C GLU A 98 -6.23 -3.95 8.46
N VAL A 99 -6.77 -4.79 7.57
CA VAL A 99 -7.85 -5.75 7.91
C VAL A 99 -7.51 -6.71 9.07
N ARG A 100 -6.23 -6.84 9.45
CA ARG A 100 -5.78 -7.69 10.57
C ARG A 100 -6.45 -7.37 11.91
N ARG A 101 -6.98 -6.16 12.14
CA ARG A 101 -7.49 -5.75 13.47
C ARG A 101 -9.01 -5.77 13.65
N PHE A 102 -9.81 -5.90 12.59
CA PHE A 102 -11.27 -5.76 12.70
C PHE A 102 -11.99 -7.12 12.73
N SER A 103 -12.39 -7.57 13.92
CA SER A 103 -13.42 -8.60 14.07
C SER A 103 -14.81 -7.97 13.87
N GLY A 104 -15.28 -7.86 12.62
CA GLY A 104 -16.60 -7.29 12.32
C GLY A 104 -16.72 -6.63 10.96
N ARG A 105 -17.77 -5.81 10.79
CA ARG A 105 -18.00 -5.05 9.54
C ARG A 105 -16.84 -4.07 9.34
N ARG A 106 -16.21 -4.14 8.16
CA ARG A 106 -15.11 -3.25 7.78
C ARG A 106 -15.59 -1.78 7.81
N PRO A 107 -14.89 -0.89 8.51
CA PRO A 107 -15.16 0.53 8.38
C PRO A 107 -14.80 0.99 6.97
N THR A 108 -15.53 1.98 6.45
CA THR A 108 -15.23 2.59 5.14
C THR A 108 -14.02 3.52 5.20
N LEU A 109 -13.74 4.08 6.38
CA LEU A 109 -12.62 4.96 6.69
C LEU A 109 -12.01 4.53 8.03
N SER A 110 -10.69 4.39 8.09
CA SER A 110 -10.00 4.11 9.34
C SER A 110 -9.94 5.35 10.24
N GLY A 111 -9.77 5.12 11.54
CA GLY A 111 -9.40 6.16 12.50
C GLY A 111 -7.90 6.43 12.48
N PHE A 112 -7.48 7.57 13.00
CA PHE A 112 -6.09 7.77 13.39
C PHE A 112 -5.77 6.95 14.64
N ARG A 113 -4.48 6.67 14.87
CA ARG A 113 -4.05 5.99 16.10
C ARG A 113 -4.47 6.77 17.34
N SER A 114 -4.88 6.04 18.37
CA SER A 114 -5.24 6.60 19.69
C SER A 114 -4.11 6.46 20.72
N ALA A 115 -3.14 5.60 20.45
CA ALA A 115 -1.99 5.34 21.32
C ALA A 115 -0.69 5.86 20.68
N GLN A 116 0.28 6.15 21.53
CA GLN A 116 1.60 6.55 21.09
C GLN A 116 2.35 5.34 20.53
N ASN A 117 2.89 5.51 19.32
CA ASN A 117 3.79 4.54 18.71
C ASN A 117 5.23 5.00 18.95
N SER A 118 6.18 4.08 18.83
CA SER A 118 7.62 4.35 18.93
C SER A 118 8.36 3.40 18.02
N VAL A 119 9.47 3.87 17.45
CA VAL A 119 10.42 3.02 16.72
C VAL A 119 11.62 2.79 17.65
N THR A 120 11.94 1.53 17.87
CA THR A 120 13.00 1.10 18.77
C THR A 120 13.98 0.20 18.02
N ASP A 121 15.25 0.26 18.38
CA ASP A 121 16.26 -0.69 17.92
C ASP A 121 15.90 -2.10 18.41
N ASP A 122 15.66 -3.03 17.49
CA ASP A 122 15.24 -4.41 17.81
C ASP A 122 16.27 -5.19 18.65
N ARG A 123 17.56 -4.82 18.60
CA ARG A 123 18.66 -5.48 19.33
C ARG A 123 18.89 -4.86 20.70
N THR A 124 18.82 -3.55 20.83
CA THR A 124 19.15 -2.84 22.08
C THR A 124 17.94 -2.38 22.88
N GLY A 125 16.76 -2.30 22.24
CA GLY A 125 15.55 -1.73 22.81
C GLY A 125 15.60 -0.20 22.97
N ALA A 126 16.64 0.46 22.48
CA ALA A 126 16.78 1.91 22.57
C ALA A 126 15.75 2.60 21.67
N LEU A 127 15.17 3.70 22.17
CA LEU A 127 14.26 4.54 21.39
C LEU A 127 15.04 5.26 20.28
N GLU A 128 14.73 4.94 19.02
CA GLU A 128 15.34 5.59 17.86
C GLU A 128 14.50 6.79 17.40
N TYR A 129 13.19 6.64 17.40
CA TYR A 129 12.29 7.69 16.95
C TYR A 129 10.95 7.64 17.69
N LEU A 130 10.52 8.82 18.12
CA LEU A 130 9.21 9.05 18.70
C LEU A 130 8.41 9.96 17.75
N PRO A 131 7.38 9.44 17.05
CA PRO A 131 6.50 10.26 16.23
C PRO A 131 5.73 11.29 17.07
N PRO A 132 5.03 12.26 16.44
CA PRO A 132 4.15 13.23 17.12
C PRO A 132 3.16 12.58 18.09
N GLU A 133 2.49 13.31 18.97
CA GLU A 133 1.47 12.71 19.83
C GLU A 133 0.21 12.32 19.03
N PRO A 134 -0.62 11.36 19.48
CA PRO A 134 -1.83 10.95 18.76
C PRO A 134 -2.80 12.11 18.52
N SER A 135 -2.85 13.08 19.44
CA SER A 135 -3.67 14.29 19.34
C SER A 135 -3.30 15.19 18.17
N ASP A 136 -2.04 15.14 17.72
CA ASP A 136 -1.50 16.06 16.74
C ASP A 136 -1.61 15.51 15.31
N VAL A 137 -1.71 14.18 15.18
CA VAL A 137 -1.81 13.48 13.89
C VAL A 137 -2.94 14.01 12.99
N PRO A 138 -4.19 14.22 13.48
CA PRO A 138 -5.27 14.71 12.62
C PRO A 138 -4.96 16.07 12.00
N TRP A 139 -4.35 16.97 12.78
CA TRP A 139 -3.97 18.28 12.28
C TRP A 139 -2.84 18.17 11.25
N LEU A 140 -1.78 17.40 11.54
CA LEU A 140 -0.65 17.18 10.63
C LEU A 140 -1.04 16.59 9.28
N CYS A 141 -1.97 15.63 9.27
CA CYS A 141 -2.46 15.01 8.04
C CYS A 141 -3.37 15.96 7.23
N ASN A 142 -4.09 16.86 7.90
CA ASN A 142 -5.00 17.81 7.24
C ASN A 142 -4.28 19.09 6.75
N SER A 143 -3.21 19.50 7.42
CA SER A 143 -2.44 20.71 7.08
C SER A 143 -1.66 20.60 5.76
N GLY A 144 -1.60 19.40 5.16
CA GLY A 144 -0.97 19.13 3.87
C GLY A 144 -1.83 19.46 2.64
N SER A 145 -2.93 20.23 2.79
CA SER A 145 -3.63 20.82 1.64
C SER A 145 -2.75 21.90 1.01
N ILE A 146 -1.64 21.49 0.40
CA ILE A 146 -0.82 22.33 -0.45
C ILE A 146 -1.65 22.56 -1.71
N GLU A 147 -2.16 23.78 -1.85
CA GLU A 147 -2.71 24.26 -3.11
C GLU A 147 -1.60 24.14 -4.17
N PHE A 148 -1.82 23.29 -5.17
CA PHE A 148 -0.99 23.20 -6.37
C PHE A 148 -1.37 24.33 -7.34
#